data_AF-F1NNL1-F1
#
_entry.id   AF-F1NNL1-F1
#
_cell.length_a   1.000
_cell.length_b   1.000
_cell.length_c   1.000
_cell.angle_alpha   90.00
_cell.angle_beta   90.00
_cell.angle_gamma   90.00
#
_symmetry.space_group_name_H-M   'P 1'
#
loop_
_entity.id
_entity.type
_entity.pdbx_description
1 polymer ?
#
loop_
_entity_poly.entity_id
_entity_poly.type
_entity_poly.pdbx_seq_one_letter_code
_entity_poly.pdbx_strand_id
1 'polypeptide(L)'
;MAGVELFSHPALHTRYRAGLCSAAALALLLIAVLTYVPPLLVAYRSHGFWLKQSAYREQPTVRFRYELLFVATTGPGPGSFLAWSTFPAFNRLQEDRLRVPLLSTREEDKNQDGKMDQLHFKLELPLQPTEHVVGVQLILIFSYQLYRMSTFVMQSMAFLQFFSPVPGSQLYANGDLKLNQRQLLNHCGLDTRYNVSVVNGTSPFASDYDLKNIIAAYRDRNVTTVFSDSNPIWMTGRGANTPFIVNATIRYPVEVILYQPGFWETIKFAWIQYVSILLIFLWVFGRIKMFVFQNQVFATTPVSPVLPLSPVLSYKQHQP
;
A
#
# COMPACT_ATOMS: atom_id res chain seq x y z
N MET A 1 -52.69 39.87 -8.79
CA MET A 1 -51.30 39.40 -8.99
C MET A 1 -51.38 38.01 -9.61
N ALA A 2 -50.85 37.84 -10.83
CA ALA A 2 -50.78 36.54 -11.48
C ALA A 2 -49.76 35.67 -10.73
N GLY A 3 -50.23 34.61 -10.08
CA GLY A 3 -49.35 33.67 -9.40
C GLY A 3 -48.54 32.90 -10.43
N VAL A 4 -47.22 32.89 -10.27
CA VAL A 4 -46.34 32.01 -11.06
C VAL A 4 -46.43 30.62 -10.45
N GLU A 5 -46.92 29.64 -11.21
CA GLU A 5 -46.82 28.24 -10.83
C GLU A 5 -45.34 27.83 -10.81
N LEU A 6 -44.77 27.74 -9.61
CA LEU A 6 -43.36 27.38 -9.41
C LEU A 6 -43.12 25.87 -9.54
N PHE A 7 -44.14 25.06 -9.26
CA PHE A 7 -44.03 23.62 -9.24
C PHE A 7 -45.41 22.95 -9.27
N SER A 8 -45.66 22.10 -10.27
CA SER A 8 -46.81 21.21 -10.32
C SER A 8 -46.34 19.76 -10.20
N HIS A 9 -46.99 18.98 -9.33
CA HIS A 9 -46.75 17.55 -9.18
C HIS A 9 -47.90 16.75 -9.82
N PRO A 10 -47.67 15.55 -10.36
CA PRO A 10 -48.70 14.78 -11.03
C PRO A 10 -49.79 14.35 -10.03
N ALA A 11 -50.98 14.95 -10.14
CA ALA A 11 -52.10 14.74 -9.22
C ALA A 11 -52.87 13.41 -9.44
N LEU A 12 -52.64 12.70 -10.55
CA LEU A 12 -53.44 11.52 -10.92
C LEU A 12 -52.59 10.25 -10.95
N HIS A 13 -52.35 9.67 -9.77
CA HIS A 13 -51.85 8.29 -9.68
C HIS A 13 -53.00 7.31 -9.89
N THR A 14 -53.14 6.78 -11.11
CA THR A 14 -54.02 5.63 -11.38
C THR A 14 -53.45 4.41 -10.66
N ARG A 15 -54.21 3.84 -9.71
CA ARG A 15 -53.80 2.63 -8.99
C ARG A 15 -54.38 1.42 -9.69
N TYR A 16 -53.54 0.53 -10.17
CA TYR A 16 -53.95 -0.73 -10.79
C TYR A 16 -53.93 -1.84 -9.74
N ARG A 17 -55.02 -2.61 -9.63
CA ARG A 17 -55.11 -3.77 -8.72
C ARG A 17 -55.31 -5.05 -9.52
N ALA A 18 -54.73 -6.14 -9.00
CA ALA A 18 -54.88 -7.50 -9.49
C ALA A 18 -54.77 -8.48 -8.31
N GLY A 19 -55.26 -9.72 -8.48
CA GLY A 19 -55.08 -10.78 -7.48
C GLY A 19 -53.62 -11.25 -7.39
N LEU A 20 -53.21 -11.75 -6.21
CA LEU A 20 -51.84 -12.24 -5.96
C LEU A 20 -51.44 -13.43 -6.85
N CYS A 21 -52.41 -14.26 -7.25
CA CYS A 21 -52.23 -15.40 -8.15
C CYS A 21 -52.78 -15.07 -9.55
N SER A 22 -52.29 -13.99 -10.16
CA SER A 22 -52.70 -13.54 -11.51
C SER A 22 -51.49 -13.36 -12.42
N ALA A 23 -51.70 -13.41 -13.74
CA ALA A 23 -50.65 -13.16 -14.73
C ALA A 23 -49.97 -11.78 -14.54
N ALA A 24 -50.73 -10.77 -14.10
CA ALA A 24 -50.22 -9.43 -13.80
C ALA A 24 -49.26 -9.44 -12.59
N ALA A 25 -49.56 -10.23 -11.55
CA ALA A 25 -48.68 -10.36 -10.38
C ALA A 25 -47.36 -11.04 -10.77
N LEU A 26 -47.41 -12.08 -11.61
CA LEU A 26 -46.22 -12.75 -12.13
C LEU A 26 -45.38 -11.82 -13.02
N ALA A 27 -46.02 -11.03 -13.90
CA ALA A 27 -45.33 -10.03 -14.71
C ALA A 27 -44.65 -8.96 -13.83
N LEU A 28 -45.32 -8.49 -12.77
CA LEU A 28 -44.74 -7.52 -11.84
C LEU A 28 -43.56 -8.11 -11.05
N LEU A 29 -43.64 -9.37 -10.63
CA LEU A 29 -42.54 -10.09 -10.00
C LEU A 29 -41.35 -10.22 -10.95
N LEU A 30 -41.58 -10.60 -12.21
CA LEU A 30 -40.54 -10.70 -13.23
C LEU A 30 -39.88 -9.34 -13.49
N ILE A 31 -40.66 -8.26 -13.63
CA ILE A 31 -40.14 -6.90 -13.77
C ILE A 31 -39.29 -6.53 -12.55
N ALA A 32 -39.73 -6.84 -11.33
CA ALA A 32 -38.97 -6.56 -10.12
C ALA A 32 -37.64 -7.33 -10.11
N VAL A 33 -37.65 -8.62 -10.43
CA VAL A 33 -36.44 -9.44 -10.55
C VAL A 33 -35.49 -8.84 -11.59
N LEU A 34 -36.00 -8.48 -12.77
CA LEU A 34 -35.22 -7.84 -13.84
C LEU A 34 -34.74 -6.42 -13.49
N THR A 35 -35.36 -5.76 -12.51
CA THR A 35 -34.93 -4.43 -12.05
C THR A 35 -33.78 -4.53 -11.05
N TYR A 36 -33.75 -5.54 -10.18
CA TYR A 36 -32.76 -5.64 -9.10
C TYR A 36 -31.63 -6.64 -9.35
N VAL A 37 -31.89 -7.77 -10.01
CA VAL A 37 -30.88 -8.82 -10.23
C VAL A 37 -29.86 -8.43 -11.29
N PRO A 38 -30.24 -7.93 -12.49
CA PRO A 38 -29.26 -7.57 -13.50
C PRO A 38 -28.28 -6.48 -13.07
N PRO A 39 -28.66 -5.39 -12.35
CA PRO A 39 -27.68 -4.44 -11.80
C PRO A 39 -26.64 -5.11 -10.90
N LEU A 40 -27.07 -6.05 -10.05
CA LEU A 40 -26.16 -6.78 -9.18
C LEU A 40 -25.20 -7.66 -10.00
N LEU A 41 -25.70 -8.36 -11.02
CA LEU A 41 -24.88 -9.17 -11.92
C LEU A 41 -23.89 -8.31 -12.72
N VAL A 42 -24.34 -7.17 -13.23
CA VAL A 42 -23.48 -6.22 -13.96
C VAL A 42 -22.40 -5.68 -13.04
N ALA A 43 -22.74 -5.21 -11.83
CA ALA A 43 -21.76 -4.71 -10.86
C ALA A 43 -20.75 -5.79 -10.45
N TYR A 44 -21.22 -7.01 -10.23
CA TYR A 44 -20.33 -8.13 -9.91
C TYR A 44 -19.39 -8.48 -11.07
N ARG A 45 -19.91 -8.48 -12.30
CA ARG A 45 -19.15 -8.84 -13.50
C ARG A 45 -18.23 -7.73 -14.00
N SER A 46 -18.51 -6.46 -13.68
CA SER A 46 -17.72 -5.29 -14.09
C SER A 46 -16.39 -5.15 -13.36
N HIS A 47 -15.98 -6.14 -12.54
CA HIS A 47 -14.71 -6.16 -11.83
C HIS A 47 -14.48 -4.89 -10.99
N GLY A 48 -15.13 -4.83 -9.84
CA GLY A 48 -14.99 -3.69 -8.92
C GLY A 48 -15.86 -3.79 -7.67
N PHE A 49 -16.86 -4.67 -7.68
CA PHE A 49 -17.82 -4.81 -6.59
C PHE A 49 -17.14 -5.12 -5.25
N TRP A 50 -16.17 -6.04 -5.26
CA TRP A 50 -15.38 -6.37 -4.07
C TRP A 50 -13.94 -5.91 -4.26
N LEU A 51 -13.61 -4.74 -3.71
CA LEU A 51 -12.25 -4.20 -3.77
C LEU A 51 -11.29 -5.09 -2.97
N LYS A 52 -10.36 -5.75 -3.65
CA LYS A 52 -9.42 -6.70 -3.01
C LYS A 52 -8.15 -6.04 -2.48
N GLN A 53 -7.71 -4.97 -3.14
CA GLN A 53 -6.50 -4.23 -2.77
C GLN A 53 -6.75 -2.74 -2.99
N SER A 54 -6.18 -1.93 -2.12
CA SER A 54 -6.13 -0.47 -2.23
C SER A 54 -4.72 -0.01 -1.90
N ALA A 55 -4.44 1.26 -2.17
CA ALA A 55 -3.12 1.85 -1.98
C ALA A 55 -3.23 3.17 -1.20
N TYR A 56 -2.25 3.42 -0.33
CA TYR A 56 -2.07 4.72 0.32
C TYR A 56 -0.61 5.15 0.26
N ARG A 57 -0.38 6.45 0.45
CA ARG A 57 0.97 7.01 0.51
C ARG A 57 1.37 7.28 1.96
N GLU A 58 2.55 6.85 2.36
CA GLU A 58 3.09 7.15 3.69
C GLU A 58 4.61 7.22 3.65
N GLN A 59 5.18 8.21 4.32
CA GLN A 59 6.60 8.23 4.63
C GLN A 59 6.85 7.36 5.87
N PRO A 60 7.68 6.32 5.76
CA PRO A 60 8.00 5.47 6.90
C PRO A 60 8.83 6.21 7.94
N THR A 61 8.64 5.85 9.21
CA THR A 61 9.58 6.24 10.26
C THR A 61 10.73 5.25 10.24
N VAL A 62 11.85 5.66 9.64
CA VAL A 62 13.07 4.85 9.55
C VAL A 62 14.11 5.36 10.54
N ARG A 63 14.81 4.44 11.20
CA ARG A 63 15.93 4.74 12.09
C ARG A 63 17.08 3.79 11.83
N PHE A 64 18.27 4.31 11.60
CA PHE A 64 19.47 3.51 11.54
C PHE A 64 19.77 2.87 12.90
N ARG A 65 19.97 1.55 12.93
CA ARG A 65 20.21 0.80 14.18
C ARG A 65 21.67 0.82 14.64
N TYR A 66 22.56 1.45 13.89
CA TYR A 66 24.01 1.36 14.13
C TYR A 66 24.53 -0.09 14.09
N GLU A 67 23.85 -0.91 13.31
CA GLU A 67 24.20 -2.31 13.06
C GLU A 67 24.59 -2.44 11.58
N LEU A 68 25.80 -2.93 11.33
CA LEU A 68 26.30 -3.11 9.98
C LEU A 68 27.29 -4.27 9.86
N LEU A 69 27.37 -4.83 8.66
CA LEU A 69 28.37 -5.80 8.26
C LEU A 69 29.03 -5.31 6.97
N PHE A 70 30.35 -5.25 6.98
CA PHE A 70 31.16 -4.71 5.91
C PHE A 70 32.23 -5.72 5.50
N VAL A 71 32.35 -5.96 4.19
CA VAL A 71 33.38 -6.80 3.58
C VAL A 71 33.97 -6.04 2.40
N ALA A 72 35.28 -5.86 2.41
CA ALA A 72 36.07 -5.27 1.34
C ALA A 72 36.94 -6.34 0.69
N THR A 73 36.74 -6.62 -0.58
CA THR A 73 37.58 -7.54 -1.35
C THR A 73 38.86 -6.84 -1.76
N THR A 74 40.01 -7.42 -1.43
CA THR A 74 41.32 -6.83 -1.74
C THR A 74 42.02 -7.44 -2.95
N GLY A 75 41.63 -8.66 -3.33
CA GLY A 75 42.20 -9.35 -4.48
C GLY A 75 41.31 -10.49 -4.99
N PRO A 76 41.76 -11.18 -6.05
CA PRO A 76 40.99 -12.26 -6.68
C PRO A 76 41.09 -13.61 -5.92
N GLY A 77 41.99 -13.71 -4.94
CA GLY A 77 42.25 -14.97 -4.24
C GLY A 77 41.18 -15.33 -3.20
N PRO A 78 40.96 -16.63 -2.93
CA PRO A 78 40.17 -17.04 -1.79
C PRO A 78 40.86 -16.55 -0.50
N GLY A 79 40.18 -15.72 0.28
CA GLY A 79 40.70 -15.15 1.52
C GLY A 79 41.30 -13.75 1.41
N SER A 80 41.47 -13.18 0.20
CA SER A 80 41.90 -11.78 0.04
C SER A 80 40.72 -10.81 0.20
N PHE A 81 40.25 -10.69 1.45
CA PHE A 81 39.26 -9.72 1.86
C PHE A 81 39.53 -9.24 3.28
N LEU A 82 39.08 -8.04 3.56
CA LEU A 82 39.03 -7.44 4.89
C LEU A 82 37.57 -7.37 5.31
N ALA A 83 37.30 -7.68 6.56
CA ALA A 83 35.93 -7.68 7.06
C ALA A 83 35.86 -6.97 8.41
N TRP A 84 34.72 -6.34 8.66
CA TRP A 84 34.40 -5.76 9.95
C TRP A 84 32.88 -5.64 10.10
N SER A 85 32.41 -5.77 11.33
CA SER A 85 31.01 -5.55 11.64
C SER A 85 30.86 -4.91 13.02
N THR A 86 29.65 -4.48 13.33
CA THR A 86 29.28 -4.08 14.69
C THR A 86 29.02 -5.28 15.61
N PHE A 87 29.01 -6.51 15.07
CA PHE A 87 28.75 -7.74 15.82
C PHE A 87 30.06 -8.33 16.36
N PRO A 88 30.25 -8.41 17.70
CA PRO A 88 31.50 -8.90 18.28
C PRO A 88 31.82 -10.35 17.92
N ALA A 89 30.79 -11.21 17.84
CA ALA A 89 30.98 -12.62 17.48
C ALA A 89 31.49 -12.79 16.05
N PHE A 90 31.01 -12.01 15.08
CA PHE A 90 31.57 -11.97 13.74
C PHE A 90 33.02 -11.50 13.73
N ASN A 91 33.33 -10.43 14.46
CA ASN A 91 34.69 -9.87 14.48
C ASN A 91 35.71 -10.87 15.04
N ARG A 92 35.31 -11.70 16.02
CA ARG A 92 36.14 -12.80 16.55
C ARG A 92 36.39 -13.89 15.52
N LEU A 93 35.47 -14.14 14.59
CA LEU A 93 35.65 -15.16 13.54
C LEU A 93 36.60 -14.68 12.42
N GLN A 94 36.86 -13.37 12.31
CA GLN A 94 37.69 -12.82 11.23
C GLN A 94 39.17 -12.66 11.61
N GLU A 95 39.50 -12.57 12.90
CA GLU A 95 40.86 -12.46 13.48
C GLU A 95 41.83 -11.64 12.60
N ASP A 96 42.71 -12.31 11.85
CA ASP A 96 43.75 -11.70 11.00
C ASP A 96 43.19 -10.80 9.88
N ARG A 97 41.95 -11.02 9.45
CA ARG A 97 41.27 -10.25 8.38
C ARG A 97 40.45 -9.08 8.93
N LEU A 98 40.42 -8.91 10.25
CA LEU A 98 39.66 -7.85 10.89
C LEU A 98 40.36 -6.51 10.69
N ARG A 99 39.66 -5.56 10.06
CA ARG A 99 40.13 -4.17 9.93
C ARG A 99 39.07 -3.21 10.43
N VAL A 100 39.33 -2.56 11.57
CA VAL A 100 38.38 -1.61 12.17
C VAL A 100 38.38 -0.29 11.37
N PRO A 101 37.25 0.12 10.77
CA PRO A 101 37.14 1.40 10.08
C PRO A 101 36.72 2.52 11.04
N LEU A 102 36.94 3.77 10.62
CA LEU A 102 36.32 4.93 11.24
C LEU A 102 34.93 5.14 10.63
N LEU A 103 33.90 5.21 11.47
CA LEU A 103 32.52 5.43 11.04
C LEU A 103 32.04 6.81 11.43
N SER A 104 31.28 7.42 10.53
CA SER A 104 30.52 8.64 10.78
C SER A 104 29.14 8.52 10.16
N THR A 105 28.11 8.80 10.96
CA THR A 105 26.72 8.72 10.53
C THR A 105 25.97 9.96 10.98
N ARG A 106 25.03 10.41 10.15
CA ARG A 106 24.16 11.55 10.44
C ARG A 106 22.82 11.33 9.78
N GLU A 107 21.77 11.19 10.57
CA GLU A 107 20.40 11.27 10.08
C GLU A 107 19.97 12.74 10.01
N GLU A 108 19.21 13.09 8.97
CA GLU A 108 18.72 14.44 8.73
C GLU A 108 17.23 14.41 8.45
N ASP A 109 16.50 15.26 9.17
CA ASP A 109 15.11 15.61 8.93
C ASP A 109 15.13 17.01 8.28
N LYS A 110 14.88 17.06 6.97
CA LYS A 110 14.97 18.30 6.18
C LYS A 110 13.71 19.13 6.29
N ASN A 111 12.56 18.50 6.40
CA ASN A 111 11.26 19.17 6.43
C ASN A 111 10.78 19.47 7.87
N GLN A 112 11.50 18.98 8.88
CA GLN A 112 11.22 19.14 10.31
C GLN A 112 9.86 18.57 10.74
N ASP A 113 9.40 17.50 10.09
CA ASP A 113 8.14 16.83 10.43
C ASP A 113 8.28 15.77 11.54
N GLY A 114 9.51 15.57 12.05
CA GLY A 114 9.83 14.59 13.08
C GLY A 114 10.20 13.21 12.53
N LYS A 115 10.09 13.00 11.22
CA LYS A 115 10.58 11.82 10.51
C LYS A 115 11.90 12.16 9.84
N MET A 116 12.83 11.20 9.88
CA MET A 116 14.08 11.36 9.18
C MET A 116 13.84 11.23 7.67
N ASP A 117 14.52 12.04 6.87
CA ASP A 117 14.43 12.04 5.41
C ASP A 117 15.61 11.31 4.76
N GLN A 118 16.79 11.37 5.37
CA GLN A 118 17.98 10.72 4.83
C GLN A 118 19.02 10.39 5.90
N LEU A 119 19.81 9.35 5.62
CA LEU A 119 21.02 9.00 6.34
C LEU A 119 22.24 9.34 5.47
N HIS A 120 23.15 10.13 6.03
CA HIS A 120 24.52 10.24 5.55
C HIS A 120 25.38 9.24 6.30
N PHE A 121 25.91 8.27 5.57
CA PHE A 121 26.81 7.24 6.07
C PHE A 121 28.18 7.42 5.43
N LYS A 122 29.23 7.45 6.25
CA LYS A 122 30.61 7.51 5.79
C LYS A 122 31.47 6.55 6.61
N LEU A 123 32.18 5.68 5.90
CA LEU A 123 33.09 4.68 6.44
C LEU A 123 34.47 4.90 5.83
N GLU A 124 35.49 5.03 6.68
CA GLU A 124 36.89 5.15 6.26
C GLU A 124 37.65 3.91 6.71
N LEU A 125 38.02 3.06 5.75
CA LEU A 125 38.77 1.83 5.99
C LEU A 125 40.27 2.14 5.90
N PRO A 126 41.04 2.03 7.01
CA PRO A 126 42.48 2.14 6.94
C PRO A 126 43.06 0.92 6.23
N LEU A 127 43.91 1.17 5.25
CA LEU A 127 44.56 0.15 4.43
C LEU A 127 46.07 0.34 4.48
N GLN A 128 46.81 -0.76 4.41
CA GLN A 128 48.26 -0.71 4.21
C GLN A 128 48.59 -0.20 2.79
N PRO A 129 49.81 0.30 2.54
CA PRO A 129 50.19 0.78 1.21
C PRO A 129 50.13 -0.29 0.10
N THR A 130 50.33 -1.55 0.48
CA THR A 130 50.27 -2.73 -0.39
C THR A 130 48.85 -3.26 -0.59
N GLU A 131 47.88 -2.81 0.21
CA GLU A 131 46.50 -3.26 0.15
C GLU A 131 45.70 -2.35 -0.81
N HIS A 132 44.96 -3.01 -1.69
CA HIS A 132 44.07 -2.39 -2.65
C HIS A 132 42.67 -2.96 -2.46
N VAL A 133 41.63 -2.17 -2.64
CA VAL A 133 40.24 -2.64 -2.57
C VAL A 133 39.67 -2.65 -3.99
N VAL A 134 39.13 -3.79 -4.39
CA VAL A 134 38.51 -4.01 -5.71
C VAL A 134 37.00 -4.22 -5.60
N GLY A 135 36.49 -4.52 -4.41
CA GLY A 135 35.07 -4.76 -4.19
C GLY A 135 34.63 -4.41 -2.79
N VAL A 136 33.36 -4.05 -2.67
CA VAL A 136 32.72 -3.70 -1.40
C VAL A 136 31.36 -4.37 -1.33
N GLN A 137 31.09 -4.96 -0.18
CA GLN A 137 29.77 -5.42 0.23
C GLN A 137 29.47 -4.81 1.60
N LEU A 138 28.37 -4.10 1.69
CA LEU A 138 27.95 -3.39 2.89
C LEU A 138 26.47 -3.70 3.15
N ILE A 139 26.20 -4.21 4.34
CA ILE A 139 24.87 -4.39 4.89
C ILE A 139 24.67 -3.35 5.98
N LEU A 140 23.65 -2.52 5.86
CA LEU A 140 23.21 -1.58 6.88
C LEU A 140 21.83 -1.99 7.36
N ILE A 141 21.62 -1.94 8.67
CA ILE A 141 20.40 -2.40 9.30
C ILE A 141 19.61 -1.22 9.89
N PHE A 142 18.30 -1.23 9.66
CA PHE A 142 17.40 -0.14 10.05
C PHE A 142 16.17 -0.68 10.77
N SER A 143 15.60 0.13 11.66
CA SER A 143 14.22 -0.02 12.12
C SER A 143 13.31 0.69 11.12
N TYR A 144 12.25 0.02 10.69
CA TYR A 144 11.29 0.55 9.70
C TYR A 144 9.87 0.41 10.26
N GLN A 145 9.15 1.52 10.33
CA GLN A 145 7.83 1.59 10.95
C GLN A 145 6.84 2.35 10.08
N LEU A 146 5.62 1.82 9.98
CA LEU A 146 4.45 2.44 9.34
C LEU A 146 3.33 2.56 10.37
N TYR A 147 2.54 3.62 10.28
CA TYR A 147 1.53 3.97 11.28
C TYR A 147 0.18 4.38 10.68
N ARG A 148 0.10 4.72 9.39
CA ARG A 148 -1.11 5.36 8.82
C ARG A 148 -2.35 4.45 8.82
N MET A 149 -2.19 3.16 8.56
CA MET A 149 -3.28 2.17 8.50
C MET A 149 -3.05 1.08 9.56
N SER A 150 -2.37 0.00 9.18
CA SER A 150 -1.85 -0.97 10.14
C SER A 150 -0.50 -0.49 10.66
N THR A 151 -0.30 -0.59 11.98
CA THR A 151 0.99 -0.36 12.60
C THR A 151 1.90 -1.51 12.21
N PHE A 152 2.80 -1.30 11.26
CA PHE A 152 3.74 -2.31 10.79
C PHE A 152 5.14 -1.97 11.27
N VAL A 153 5.79 -2.90 11.95
CA VAL A 153 7.13 -2.74 12.50
C VAL A 153 8.01 -3.87 12.00
N MET A 154 9.11 -3.51 11.34
CA MET A 154 10.11 -4.48 10.91
C MET A 154 11.53 -3.98 11.08
N GLN A 155 12.46 -4.92 11.20
CA GLN A 155 13.87 -4.65 10.97
C GLN A 155 14.18 -4.84 9.49
N SER A 156 14.65 -3.76 8.88
CA SER A 156 14.90 -3.67 7.46
C SER A 156 16.40 -3.58 7.16
N MET A 157 16.77 -3.80 5.91
CA MET A 157 18.16 -3.91 5.48
C MET A 157 18.38 -3.14 4.18
N ALA A 158 19.45 -2.37 4.12
CA ALA A 158 20.02 -1.88 2.88
C ALA A 158 21.26 -2.73 2.55
N PHE A 159 21.27 -3.30 1.35
CA PHE A 159 22.43 -4.03 0.84
C PHE A 159 23.05 -3.25 -0.32
N LEU A 160 24.30 -2.84 -0.13
CA LEU A 160 25.11 -2.17 -1.14
C LEU A 160 26.24 -3.11 -1.53
N GLN A 161 26.35 -3.39 -2.82
CA GLN A 161 27.45 -4.15 -3.38
C GLN A 161 27.99 -3.46 -4.62
N PHE A 162 29.31 -3.42 -4.76
CA PHE A 162 29.97 -2.89 -5.94
C PHE A 162 31.34 -3.56 -6.13
N PHE A 163 31.65 -3.95 -7.36
CA PHE A 163 32.92 -4.58 -7.72
C PHE A 163 33.49 -3.89 -8.96
N SER A 164 34.80 -3.67 -8.95
CA SER A 164 35.55 -3.05 -10.02
C SER A 164 36.79 -3.89 -10.32
N PRO A 165 37.20 -4.01 -11.60
CA PRO A 165 38.48 -4.61 -11.94
C PRO A 165 39.68 -3.73 -11.53
N VAL A 166 39.46 -2.45 -11.20
CA VAL A 166 40.52 -1.48 -10.87
C VAL A 166 40.44 -1.09 -9.39
N PRO A 167 41.58 -1.05 -8.67
CA PRO A 167 41.66 -0.57 -7.29
C PRO A 167 40.99 0.80 -7.08
N GLY A 168 40.09 0.86 -6.11
CA GLY A 168 39.39 2.08 -5.73
C GLY A 168 40.08 2.85 -4.61
N SER A 169 39.88 4.16 -4.62
CA SER A 169 40.13 5.07 -3.50
C SER A 169 38.85 5.37 -2.72
N GLN A 170 37.73 5.52 -3.42
CA GLN A 170 36.46 5.87 -2.81
C GLN A 170 35.27 5.27 -3.59
N LEU A 171 34.26 4.85 -2.85
CA LEU A 171 32.95 4.45 -3.34
C LEU A 171 31.92 5.46 -2.87
N TYR A 172 31.22 6.10 -3.79
CA TYR A 172 30.09 6.97 -3.50
C TYR A 172 28.81 6.32 -4.00
N ALA A 173 27.79 6.22 -3.16
CA ALA A 173 26.47 5.74 -3.55
C ALA A 173 25.39 6.66 -2.99
N ASN A 174 24.36 6.93 -3.77
CA ASN A 174 23.25 7.77 -3.35
C ASN A 174 21.98 7.19 -3.94
N GLY A 175 21.06 6.79 -3.07
CA GLY A 175 19.83 6.11 -3.48
C GLY A 175 18.77 6.08 -2.39
N ASP A 176 17.71 5.34 -2.66
CA ASP A 176 16.50 5.32 -1.86
C ASP A 176 16.32 3.95 -1.17
N LEU A 177 15.94 3.97 0.10
CA LEU A 177 15.51 2.78 0.83
C LEU A 177 14.04 2.49 0.52
N LYS A 178 13.79 1.75 -0.55
CA LYS A 178 12.42 1.49 -1.02
C LYS A 178 11.78 0.27 -0.39
N LEU A 179 10.48 0.35 -0.15
CA LEU A 179 9.67 -0.76 0.33
C LEU A 179 9.38 -1.74 -0.81
N ASN A 180 9.72 -3.01 -0.63
CA ASN A 180 9.39 -4.11 -1.52
C ASN A 180 8.39 -5.05 -0.83
N GLN A 181 7.13 -4.92 -1.23
CA GLN A 181 6.00 -5.67 -0.69
C GLN A 181 5.57 -6.80 -1.65
N ARG A 182 5.60 -8.04 -1.18
CA ARG A 182 5.09 -9.25 -1.86
C ARG A 182 3.73 -9.69 -1.32
N GLN A 183 3.33 -9.17 -0.17
CA GLN A 183 2.05 -9.41 0.48
C GLN A 183 1.40 -8.07 0.86
N LEU A 184 0.08 -8.00 0.71
CA LEU A 184 -0.71 -6.85 1.17
C LEU A 184 -0.66 -6.75 2.69
N LEU A 185 -0.54 -5.52 3.20
CA LEU A 185 -0.72 -5.27 4.63
C LEU A 185 -2.21 -5.27 4.98
N ASN A 186 -2.53 -5.49 6.26
CA ASN A 186 -3.89 -5.35 6.74
C ASN A 186 -4.28 -3.86 6.81
N HIS A 187 -5.58 -3.56 6.74
CA HIS A 187 -6.07 -2.17 6.92
C HIS A 187 -5.94 -1.67 8.37
N CYS A 188 -5.86 -2.57 9.35
CA CYS A 188 -5.74 -2.23 10.76
C CYS A 188 -4.99 -3.31 11.55
N GLY A 189 -4.66 -2.98 12.79
CA GLY A 189 -3.96 -3.87 13.71
C GLY A 189 -2.45 -3.66 13.71
N LEU A 190 -1.78 -4.40 14.59
CA LEU A 190 -0.33 -4.39 14.78
C LEU A 190 0.28 -5.59 14.05
N ASP A 191 1.25 -5.34 13.18
CA ASP A 191 2.03 -6.35 12.49
C ASP A 191 3.51 -6.21 12.84
N THR A 192 3.98 -7.11 13.70
CA THR A 192 5.37 -7.20 14.19
C THR A 192 6.07 -8.46 13.68
N ARG A 193 5.54 -9.12 12.64
CA ARG A 193 6.07 -10.41 12.14
C ARG A 193 7.56 -10.37 11.80
N TYR A 194 8.04 -9.23 11.33
CA TYR A 194 9.44 -9.02 10.94
C TYR A 194 10.21 -8.11 11.91
N ASN A 195 9.71 -7.94 13.13
CA ASN A 195 10.42 -7.27 14.23
C ASN A 195 11.42 -8.23 14.90
N VAL A 196 12.26 -8.86 14.07
CA VAL A 196 13.29 -9.83 14.46
C VAL A 196 14.60 -9.47 13.76
N SER A 197 15.72 -9.73 14.42
CA SER A 197 17.06 -9.45 13.92
C SER A 197 17.27 -10.05 12.53
N VAL A 198 17.74 -9.22 11.60
CA VAL A 198 18.12 -9.66 10.25
C VAL A 198 19.41 -10.49 10.34
N VAL A 199 20.34 -10.06 11.19
CA VAL A 199 21.60 -10.77 11.47
C VAL A 199 21.58 -11.19 12.94
N ASN A 200 21.80 -12.47 13.20
CA ASN A 200 21.87 -12.97 14.56
C ASN A 200 23.22 -12.61 15.21
N GLY A 201 23.29 -11.41 15.79
CA GLY A 201 24.53 -10.87 16.37
C GLY A 201 25.13 -11.67 17.53
N THR A 202 24.37 -12.58 18.15
CA THR A 202 24.82 -13.43 19.26
C THR A 202 25.20 -14.85 18.83
N SER A 203 24.98 -15.22 17.57
CA SER A 203 25.28 -16.56 17.11
C SER A 203 26.79 -16.81 17.11
N PRO A 204 27.26 -17.97 17.62
CA PRO A 204 28.66 -18.36 17.49
C PRO A 204 28.97 -18.96 16.11
N PHE A 205 27.96 -19.25 15.29
CA PHE A 205 28.13 -20.00 14.06
C PHE A 205 28.49 -19.09 12.88
N ALA A 206 29.57 -19.42 12.17
CA ALA A 206 29.99 -18.69 10.98
C ALA A 206 28.93 -18.70 9.86
N SER A 207 28.09 -19.74 9.79
CA SER A 207 26.98 -19.86 8.84
C SER A 207 25.97 -18.73 8.95
N ASP A 208 25.76 -18.20 10.16
CA ASP A 208 24.75 -17.17 10.42
C ASP A 208 25.22 -15.78 9.98
N TYR A 209 26.54 -15.64 9.78
CA TYR A 209 27.16 -14.44 9.23
C TYR A 209 27.50 -14.54 7.74
N ASP A 210 27.25 -15.69 7.11
CA ASP A 210 27.40 -15.82 5.67
C ASP A 210 26.39 -14.90 4.98
N LEU A 211 26.91 -13.99 4.15
CA LEU A 211 26.12 -13.02 3.41
C LEU A 211 25.04 -13.70 2.57
N LYS A 212 25.34 -14.88 2.01
CA LYS A 212 24.37 -15.68 1.26
C LYS A 212 23.16 -16.04 2.11
N ASN A 213 23.38 -16.56 3.31
CA ASN A 213 22.31 -17.00 4.21
C ASN A 213 21.50 -15.81 4.74
N ILE A 214 22.18 -14.70 5.08
CA ILE A 214 21.52 -13.46 5.52
C ILE A 214 20.60 -12.93 4.42
N ILE A 215 21.11 -12.81 3.18
CA ILE A 215 20.34 -12.28 2.06
C ILE A 215 19.18 -13.22 1.69
N ALA A 216 19.41 -14.54 1.70
CA ALA A 216 18.37 -15.53 1.44
C ALA A 216 17.24 -15.43 2.47
N ALA A 217 17.56 -15.50 3.76
CA ALA A 217 16.59 -15.39 4.84
C ALA A 217 15.84 -14.05 4.82
N TYR A 218 16.51 -12.96 4.44
CA TYR A 218 15.86 -11.67 4.28
C TYR A 218 14.90 -11.63 3.09
N ARG A 219 15.27 -12.21 1.93
CA ARG A 219 14.45 -12.25 0.72
C ARG A 219 13.24 -13.19 0.82
N ASP A 220 13.28 -14.16 1.73
CA ASP A 220 12.14 -15.01 2.06
C ASP A 220 11.02 -14.26 2.79
N ARG A 221 11.30 -13.08 3.36
CA ARG A 221 10.27 -12.21 3.94
C ARG A 221 9.37 -11.68 2.82
N ASN A 222 8.07 -11.64 3.10
CA ASN A 222 7.10 -11.06 2.17
C ASN A 222 7.19 -9.53 2.11
N VAL A 223 7.74 -8.88 3.14
CA VAL A 223 7.94 -7.44 3.18
C VAL A 223 9.40 -7.17 3.49
N THR A 224 10.06 -6.46 2.57
CA THR A 224 11.50 -6.18 2.60
C THR A 224 11.76 -4.75 2.18
N THR A 225 12.97 -4.24 2.41
CA THR A 225 13.47 -3.01 1.80
C THR A 225 14.57 -3.33 0.81
N VAL A 226 14.71 -2.49 -0.20
CA VAL A 226 15.80 -2.59 -1.19
C VAL A 226 16.44 -1.22 -1.31
N PHE A 227 17.78 -1.20 -1.33
CA PHE A 227 18.52 0.01 -1.68
C PHE A 227 18.48 0.17 -3.21
N SER A 228 17.65 1.09 -3.67
CA SER A 228 17.36 1.32 -5.09
C SER A 228 17.95 2.64 -5.57
N ASP A 229 18.02 2.82 -6.90
CA ASP A 229 18.48 4.06 -7.54
C ASP A 229 19.88 4.54 -7.10
N SER A 230 20.72 3.61 -6.64
CA SER A 230 21.96 3.92 -5.92
C SER A 230 23.13 4.45 -6.76
N ASN A 231 23.04 4.30 -8.10
CA ASN A 231 24.04 4.69 -9.11
C ASN A 231 25.46 4.86 -8.54
N PRO A 232 26.11 3.76 -8.12
CA PRO A 232 27.38 3.82 -7.41
C PRO A 232 28.49 4.36 -8.32
N ILE A 233 29.27 5.30 -7.78
CA ILE A 233 30.42 5.91 -8.44
C ILE A 233 31.69 5.37 -7.76
N TRP A 234 32.57 4.80 -8.58
CA TRP A 234 33.87 4.29 -8.16
C TRP A 234 34.97 5.26 -8.58
N MET A 235 35.72 5.77 -7.61
CA MET A 235 36.88 6.62 -7.85
C MET A 235 38.15 5.82 -7.60
N THR A 236 39.17 6.04 -8.44
CA THR A 236 40.48 5.40 -8.37
C THR A 236 41.55 6.41 -7.92
N GLY A 237 42.80 5.96 -7.74
CA GLY A 237 43.92 6.86 -7.42
C GLY A 237 44.07 7.13 -5.92
N ARG A 238 44.20 6.06 -5.12
CA ARG A 238 44.42 6.14 -3.67
C ARG A 238 45.87 6.55 -3.36
N GLY A 239 46.08 7.43 -2.39
CA GLY A 239 47.41 7.68 -1.83
C GLY A 239 47.85 6.53 -0.91
N ALA A 240 49.15 6.25 -0.83
CA ALA A 240 49.70 5.11 -0.07
C ALA A 240 49.23 5.04 1.40
N ASN A 241 49.04 6.20 2.05
CA ASN A 241 48.64 6.31 3.46
C ASN A 241 47.22 6.88 3.66
N THR A 242 46.40 6.99 2.61
CA THR A 242 45.02 7.50 2.73
C THR A 242 44.05 6.34 2.94
N PRO A 243 43.00 6.45 3.76
CA PRO A 243 42.01 5.38 3.89
C PRO A 243 41.21 5.19 2.59
N PHE A 244 40.57 4.03 2.44
CA PHE A 244 39.51 3.83 1.44
C PHE A 244 38.18 4.32 2.00
N ILE A 245 37.45 5.14 1.25
CA ILE A 245 36.26 5.83 1.76
C ILE A 245 35.00 5.26 1.10
N VAL A 246 34.00 4.88 1.91
CA VAL A 246 32.66 4.55 1.43
C VAL A 246 31.71 5.64 1.92
N ASN A 247 31.16 6.41 1.00
CA ASN A 247 30.14 7.42 1.26
C ASN A 247 28.82 6.93 0.69
N ALA A 248 27.83 6.73 1.54
CA ALA A 248 26.47 6.34 1.14
C ALA A 248 25.46 7.38 1.66
N THR A 249 24.67 7.94 0.75
CA THR A 249 23.49 8.74 1.11
C THR A 249 22.25 7.89 0.85
N ILE A 250 21.49 7.59 1.90
CA ILE A 250 20.30 6.75 1.83
C ILE A 250 19.10 7.62 2.16
N ARG A 251 18.18 7.78 1.22
CA ARG A 251 16.96 8.57 1.40
C ARG A 251 15.80 7.67 1.80
N TYR A 252 14.86 8.25 2.54
CA TYR A 252 13.66 7.60 3.04
C TYR A 252 12.44 8.23 2.35
N PRO A 253 12.12 7.83 1.10
CA PRO A 253 11.06 8.46 0.34
C PRO A 253 9.66 8.13 0.87
N VAL A 254 8.67 8.89 0.43
CA VAL A 254 7.25 8.55 0.58
C VAL A 254 6.94 7.34 -0.30
N GLU A 255 6.42 6.27 0.30
CA GLU A 255 6.13 5.03 -0.39
C GLU A 255 4.64 4.84 -0.68
N VAL A 256 4.33 4.13 -1.77
CA VAL A 256 2.96 3.67 -2.08
C VAL A 256 2.79 2.26 -1.51
N ILE A 257 2.04 2.16 -0.42
CA ILE A 257 1.82 0.91 0.30
C ILE A 257 0.48 0.31 -0.12
N LEU A 258 0.48 -0.99 -0.43
CA LEU A 258 -0.70 -1.75 -0.79
C LEU A 258 -1.26 -2.47 0.44
N TYR A 259 -2.55 -2.37 0.64
CA TYR A 259 -3.24 -2.98 1.76
C TYR A 259 -4.55 -3.64 1.33
N GLN A 260 -5.02 -4.57 2.17
CA GLN A 260 -6.32 -5.20 2.03
C GLN A 260 -7.39 -4.30 2.68
N PRO A 261 -8.35 -3.77 1.90
CA PRO A 261 -9.42 -2.91 2.41
C PRO A 261 -10.24 -3.57 3.50
N GLY A 262 -10.72 -2.76 4.44
CA GLY A 262 -11.67 -3.20 5.45
C GLY A 262 -13.06 -3.49 4.88
N PHE A 263 -13.91 -4.11 5.70
CA PHE A 263 -15.30 -4.42 5.36
C PHE A 263 -16.08 -3.18 4.91
N TRP A 264 -15.98 -2.09 5.70
CA TRP A 264 -16.70 -0.84 5.41
C TRP A 264 -16.22 -0.13 4.16
N GLU A 265 -14.92 -0.15 3.88
CA GLU A 265 -14.38 0.41 2.65
C GLU A 265 -14.89 -0.37 1.43
N THR A 266 -14.87 -1.70 1.54
CA THR A 266 -15.37 -2.59 0.48
C THR A 266 -16.86 -2.36 0.23
N ILE A 267 -17.67 -2.32 1.28
CA ILE A 267 -19.11 -2.06 1.18
C ILE A 267 -19.41 -0.69 0.58
N LYS A 268 -18.66 0.35 0.98
CA LYS A 268 -18.83 1.69 0.42
C LYS A 268 -18.69 1.66 -1.11
N PHE A 269 -17.65 1.00 -1.63
CA PHE A 269 -17.45 0.90 -3.08
C PHE A 269 -18.48 0.00 -3.77
N ALA A 270 -18.83 -1.13 -3.15
CA ALA A 270 -19.89 -2.02 -3.63
C ALA A 270 -21.24 -1.29 -3.76
N TRP A 271 -21.59 -0.50 -2.74
CA TRP A 271 -22.82 0.29 -2.68
C TRP A 271 -22.87 1.33 -3.79
N ILE A 272 -21.79 2.12 -3.97
CA ILE A 272 -21.72 3.15 -5.01
C ILE A 272 -21.93 2.54 -6.39
N GLN A 273 -21.29 1.41 -6.71
CA GLN A 273 -21.43 0.75 -8.00
C GLN A 273 -22.85 0.21 -8.21
N TYR A 274 -23.38 -0.52 -7.22
CA TYR A 274 -24.70 -1.12 -7.32
C TYR A 274 -25.81 -0.06 -7.48
N VAL A 275 -25.80 0.99 -6.64
CA VAL A 275 -26.82 2.05 -6.69
C VAL A 275 -26.76 2.82 -8.00
N SER A 276 -25.55 3.12 -8.50
CA SER A 276 -25.39 3.85 -9.77
C SER A 276 -26.03 3.11 -10.94
N ILE A 277 -25.86 1.78 -11.00
CA ILE A 277 -26.46 0.94 -12.05
C ILE A 277 -27.96 0.75 -11.79
N LEU A 278 -28.35 0.53 -10.53
CA LEU A 278 -29.74 0.34 -10.13
C LEU A 278 -30.63 1.53 -10.54
N LEU A 279 -30.14 2.77 -10.41
CA LEU A 279 -30.92 3.96 -10.79
C LEU A 279 -31.32 3.95 -12.28
N ILE A 280 -30.43 3.50 -13.16
CA ILE A 280 -30.70 3.38 -14.61
C ILE A 280 -31.79 2.32 -14.82
N PHE A 281 -31.67 1.18 -14.14
CA PHE A 281 -32.65 0.10 -14.25
C PHE A 281 -34.02 0.50 -13.69
N LEU A 282 -34.06 1.18 -12.56
CA LEU A 282 -35.30 1.74 -12.00
C LEU A 282 -35.98 2.70 -12.98
N TRP A 283 -35.20 3.52 -13.68
CA TRP A 283 -35.73 4.41 -14.71
C TRP A 283 -36.30 3.64 -15.91
N VAL A 284 -35.54 2.69 -16.48
CA VAL A 284 -35.96 1.87 -17.63
C VAL A 284 -37.20 1.05 -17.30
N PHE A 285 -37.15 0.26 -16.22
CA PHE A 285 -38.26 -0.60 -15.82
C PHE A 285 -39.45 0.18 -15.28
N GLY A 286 -39.23 1.38 -14.73
CA GLY A 286 -40.31 2.32 -14.43
C GLY A 286 -41.11 2.70 -15.68
N ARG A 287 -40.42 2.96 -16.81
CA ARG A 287 -41.07 3.23 -18.11
C ARG A 287 -41.77 2.01 -18.69
N ILE A 288 -41.14 0.83 -18.64
CA ILE A 288 -41.75 -0.43 -19.10
C ILE A 288 -43.02 -0.73 -18.29
N LYS A 289 -42.97 -0.58 -16.97
CA LYS A 289 -44.11 -0.78 -16.07
C LYS A 289 -45.27 0.15 -16.44
N MET A 290 -44.98 1.44 -16.66
CA MET A 290 -46.00 2.42 -17.08
C MET A 290 -46.67 2.00 -18.39
N PHE A 291 -45.88 1.59 -19.39
CA PHE A 291 -46.38 1.10 -20.67
C PHE A 291 -47.27 -0.14 -20.54
N VAL A 292 -46.84 -1.15 -19.76
CA VAL A 292 -47.57 -2.42 -19.57
C VAL A 292 -48.95 -2.19 -18.95
N PHE A 293 -49.05 -1.33 -17.92
CA PHE A 293 -50.31 -1.09 -17.22
C PHE A 293 -51.22 -0.08 -17.93
N GLN A 294 -50.66 0.96 -18.58
CA GLN A 294 -51.47 1.90 -19.37
C GLN A 294 -52.11 1.23 -20.58
N ASN A 295 -51.39 0.31 -21.24
CA ASN A 295 -51.91 -0.40 -22.40
C ASN A 295 -52.73 -1.65 -22.03
N GLN A 296 -53.00 -1.89 -20.74
CA GLN A 296 -53.74 -3.06 -20.23
C GLN A 296 -53.27 -4.39 -20.83
N VAL A 297 -51.96 -4.55 -21.02
CA VAL A 297 -51.38 -5.79 -21.56
C VAL A 297 -51.76 -6.99 -20.68
N PHE A 298 -51.99 -6.75 -19.39
CA PHE A 298 -52.57 -7.70 -18.46
C PHE A 298 -53.87 -7.16 -17.86
N ALA A 299 -54.85 -8.04 -17.67
CA ALA A 299 -56.13 -7.70 -17.06
C ALA A 299 -55.95 -7.13 -15.65
N THR A 300 -56.13 -5.82 -15.52
CA THR A 300 -56.02 -5.08 -14.26
C THR A 300 -57.22 -4.15 -14.13
N THR A 301 -57.71 -3.96 -12.91
CA THR A 301 -58.77 -2.99 -12.65
C THR A 301 -58.14 -1.64 -12.29
N PRO A 302 -58.30 -0.59 -13.14
CA PRO A 302 -57.88 0.75 -12.77
C PRO A 302 -58.84 1.28 -11.69
N VAL A 303 -58.31 1.55 -10.51
CA VAL A 303 -59.04 2.27 -9.45
C VAL A 303 -58.78 3.75 -9.67
N SER A 304 -59.78 4.44 -10.23
CA SER A 304 -59.75 5.90 -10.35
C SER A 304 -59.64 6.53 -8.96
N PRO A 305 -58.75 7.51 -8.74
CA PRO A 305 -58.67 8.21 -7.47
C PRO A 305 -59.99 8.95 -7.22
N VAL A 306 -60.65 8.62 -6.10
CA VAL A 306 -61.79 9.37 -5.59
C VAL A 306 -61.26 10.77 -5.25
N LEU A 307 -61.72 11.78 -5.98
CA LEU A 307 -61.48 13.19 -5.64
C LEU A 307 -61.79 13.39 -4.16
N PRO A 308 -60.93 14.04 -3.37
CA PRO A 308 -61.29 14.40 -2.01
C PRO A 308 -62.51 15.31 -2.09
N LEU A 309 -63.67 14.77 -1.72
CA LEU A 309 -64.93 15.48 -1.62
C LEU A 309 -64.66 16.73 -0.77
N SER A 310 -64.73 17.89 -1.41
CA SER A 310 -64.69 19.18 -0.73
C SER A 310 -65.73 19.15 0.39
N PRO A 311 -65.41 19.54 1.63
CA PRO A 311 -66.35 19.47 2.73
C PRO A 311 -67.51 20.41 2.41
N VAL A 312 -68.63 19.82 2.01
CA VAL A 312 -69.89 20.53 1.78
C VAL A 312 -70.26 21.14 3.12
N LEU A 313 -70.13 22.46 3.19
CA LEU A 313 -70.54 23.31 4.31
C LEU A 313 -72.02 23.03 4.60
N SER A 314 -72.27 22.22 5.63
CA SER A 314 -73.60 22.03 6.23
C SER A 314 -74.01 23.34 6.90
N TYR A 315 -74.65 24.22 6.12
CA TYR A 315 -75.23 25.46 6.60
C TYR A 315 -76.49 25.11 7.41
N LYS A 316 -76.36 25.05 8.74
CA LYS A 316 -77.51 24.92 9.66
C LYS A 316 -78.35 26.19 9.56
N GLN A 317 -79.51 26.04 8.93
CA GLN A 317 -80.55 27.05 8.87
C GLN A 317 -81.16 27.22 10.27
N HIS A 318 -80.92 28.37 10.91
CA HIS A 318 -81.66 28.80 12.09
C HIS A 318 -83.06 29.23 11.63
N GLN A 319 -84.07 28.47 12.06
CA GLN A 319 -85.47 28.88 12.01
C GLN A 319 -85.76 29.85 13.17
N PRO A 320 -86.70 30.80 12.97
CA PRO A 320 -86.81 32.06 13.72
C PRO A 320 -87.20 31.93 15.19
#